data_AF-A0A350UHJ2-F1
#
_entry.id   AF-A0A350UHJ2-F1
#
_cell.length_a   1.000
_cell.length_b   1.000
_cell.length_c   1.000
_cell.angle_alpha   90.00
_cell.angle_beta   90.00
_cell.angle_gamma   90.00
#
_symmetry.space_group_name_H-M   'P 1'
#
loop_
_entity.id
_entity.type
_entity.pdbx_description
1 polymer ?
#
loop_
_entity_poly.entity_id
_entity_poly.type
_entity_poly.pdbx_seq_one_letter_code
_entity_poly.pdbx_strand_id
1 'polypeptide(L)'
;GAVGVDVERGRAKKLRVAFHFALGRQTGWDCETCRKNGLPVQRRCGWLAEGRAAPVKVVWARGPVMTEACPRTEITAASQAWLEMFAVWKRLGGGDLWTLAAKDAEALAVLEEEWEKERQNVEQRRRNARE
;
A
#
# COMPACT_ATOMS: atom_id res chain seq x y z
N GLY A 1 -9.79 -8.60 -22.44
CA GLY A 1 -9.38 -9.94 -21.98
C GLY A 1 -8.28 -9.86 -20.96
N ALA A 2 -7.01 -9.74 -21.36
CA ALA A 2 -5.86 -9.73 -20.44
C ALA A 2 -5.51 -8.34 -19.86
N VAL A 3 -5.55 -7.29 -20.70
CA VAL A 3 -5.15 -5.91 -20.30
C VAL A 3 -5.95 -5.38 -19.11
N GLY A 4 -7.24 -5.69 -19.02
CA GLY A 4 -8.09 -5.27 -17.89
C GLY A 4 -7.69 -5.93 -16.58
N VAL A 5 -7.36 -7.23 -16.60
CA VAL A 5 -6.97 -7.98 -15.39
C VAL A 5 -5.62 -7.52 -14.85
N ASP A 6 -4.66 -7.20 -15.73
CA ASP A 6 -3.35 -6.71 -15.32
C ASP A 6 -3.42 -5.30 -14.71
N VAL A 7 -4.26 -4.43 -15.27
CA VAL A 7 -4.51 -3.08 -14.70
C VAL A 7 -5.14 -3.19 -13.31
N GLU A 8 -6.12 -4.07 -13.11
CA GLU A 8 -6.75 -4.25 -11.80
C GLU A 8 -5.79 -4.87 -10.78
N ARG A 9 -5.00 -5.87 -11.18
CA ARG A 9 -3.93 -6.43 -10.33
C ARG A 9 -2.90 -5.37 -9.94
N GLY A 10 -2.53 -4.50 -10.87
CA GLY A 10 -1.63 -3.37 -10.63
C GLY A 10 -2.21 -2.36 -9.63
N ARG A 11 -3.50 -2.02 -9.76
CA ARG A 11 -4.21 -1.14 -8.83
C ARG A 11 -4.29 -1.74 -7.43
N ALA A 12 -4.69 -3.00 -7.32
CA ALA A 12 -4.76 -3.71 -6.05
C ALA A 12 -3.40 -3.76 -5.35
N LYS A 13 -2.31 -4.04 -6.09
CA LYS A 13 -0.94 -3.98 -5.55
C LYS A 13 -0.62 -2.61 -4.94
N LYS A 14 -0.89 -1.52 -5.67
CA LYS A 14 -0.63 -0.16 -5.19
C LYS A 14 -1.47 0.21 -3.97
N LEU A 15 -2.73 -0.22 -3.95
CA LEU A 15 -3.63 -0.02 -2.81
C LEU A 15 -3.14 -0.77 -1.56
N ARG A 16 -2.70 -2.02 -1.70
CA ARG A 16 -2.09 -2.79 -0.61
C ARG A 16 -0.80 -2.14 -0.09
N VAL A 17 0.07 -1.64 -0.99
CA VAL A 17 1.25 -0.86 -0.59
C VAL A 17 0.83 0.37 0.22
N ALA A 18 -0.16 1.13 -0.25
CA ALA A 18 -0.66 2.31 0.44
C ALA A 18 -1.17 1.98 1.85
N PHE A 19 -2.00 0.95 1.97
CA PHE A 19 -2.56 0.49 3.24
C PHE A 19 -1.47 0.11 4.25
N HIS A 20 -0.55 -0.80 3.87
CA HIS A 20 0.51 -1.24 4.77
C HIS A 20 1.51 -0.11 5.07
N PHE A 21 1.78 0.79 4.12
CA PHE A 21 2.64 1.93 4.36
C PHE A 21 2.03 2.92 5.37
N ALA A 22 0.71 3.16 5.29
CA ALA A 22 -0.01 4.02 6.24
C ALA A 22 0.05 3.48 7.68
N LEU A 23 0.00 2.15 7.86
CA LEU A 23 0.12 1.48 9.17
C LEU A 23 1.58 1.33 9.67
N GLY A 24 2.57 1.59 8.82
CA GLY A 24 3.98 1.41 9.11
C GLY A 24 4.66 2.67 9.67
N ARG A 25 5.91 2.53 10.12
CA ARG A 25 6.77 3.68 10.46
C ARG A 25 7.21 4.39 9.18
N GLN A 26 6.86 5.66 9.05
CA GLN A 26 7.15 6.46 7.84
C GLN A 26 8.41 7.34 7.98
N THR A 27 9.01 7.44 9.17
CA THR A 27 10.14 8.35 9.46
C THR A 27 11.39 8.09 8.60
N GLY A 28 11.55 6.88 8.05
CA GLY A 28 12.64 6.56 7.11
C GLY A 28 12.36 6.88 5.64
N TRP A 29 11.16 7.36 5.31
CA TRP A 29 10.65 7.52 3.94
C TRP A 29 10.34 8.97 3.58
N ASP A 30 10.83 9.94 4.35
CA ASP A 30 10.77 11.35 3.99
C ASP A 30 11.55 11.64 2.69
N CYS A 31 10.94 12.36 1.76
CA CYS A 31 11.52 12.64 0.44
C CYS A 31 12.70 13.61 0.52
N GLU A 32 12.67 14.58 1.43
CA GLU A 32 13.77 15.54 1.58
C GLU A 32 15.03 14.86 2.12
N THR A 33 14.87 14.11 3.22
CA THR A 33 15.92 13.30 3.83
C THR A 33 16.43 12.23 2.86
N CYS A 34 15.54 11.59 2.09
CA CYS A 34 15.91 10.63 1.05
C CYS A 34 16.87 11.26 0.03
N ARG A 35 16.53 12.46 -0.47
CA ARG A 35 17.35 13.20 -1.44
C ARG A 35 18.70 13.60 -0.86
N LYS A 36 18.74 14.18 0.35
CA LYS A 36 19.98 14.60 1.02
C LYS A 36 20.97 13.45 1.22
N ASN A 37 20.46 12.24 1.45
CA ASN A 37 21.29 11.06 1.71
C ASN A 37 21.64 10.24 0.46
N GLY A 38 21.34 10.73 -0.76
CA GLY A 38 21.70 10.02 -2.00
C GLY A 38 20.93 8.70 -2.22
N LEU A 39 19.83 8.49 -1.50
CA LEU A 39 19.02 7.27 -1.57
C LEU A 39 18.09 7.14 -2.80
N PRO A 40 17.76 8.17 -3.62
CA PRO A 40 16.77 8.02 -4.68
C PRO A 40 17.07 6.89 -5.66
N VAL A 41 18.33 6.72 -6.05
CA VAL A 41 18.78 5.68 -7.00
C VAL A 41 18.55 4.28 -6.45
N GLN A 42 18.92 4.05 -5.18
CA GLN A 42 18.76 2.77 -4.50
C GLN A 42 17.30 2.44 -4.20
N ARG A 43 16.50 3.46 -3.87
CA ARG A 43 15.06 3.33 -3.60
C ARG A 43 14.19 3.41 -4.85
N ARG A 44 14.80 3.63 -6.01
CA ARG A 44 14.14 3.72 -7.32
C ARG A 44 12.94 4.69 -7.28
N CYS A 45 13.19 5.91 -6.78
CA CYS A 45 12.16 6.96 -6.70
C CYS A 45 11.65 7.34 -8.11
N GLY A 46 10.34 7.55 -8.26
CA GLY A 46 9.69 7.75 -9.57
C GLY A 46 10.01 9.06 -10.29
N TRP A 47 10.67 10.01 -9.64
CA TRP A 47 11.17 11.23 -10.28
C TRP A 47 12.58 11.09 -10.87
N LEU A 48 13.19 9.91 -10.78
CA LEU A 48 14.44 9.64 -11.48
C LEU A 48 14.18 9.50 -12.98
N ALA A 49 15.09 10.07 -13.78
CA ALA A 49 15.11 9.80 -15.21
C ALA A 49 15.29 8.31 -15.49
N GLU A 50 14.69 7.83 -16.59
CA GLU A 50 14.83 6.46 -17.05
C GLU A 50 16.32 6.06 -17.16
N GLY A 51 16.62 4.80 -16.83
CA GLY A 51 17.99 4.28 -16.81
C GLY A 51 18.87 4.76 -15.65
N ARG A 52 18.41 5.67 -14.79
CA ARG A 52 19.17 6.11 -13.59
C ARG A 52 18.85 5.36 -12.30
N ALA A 53 17.93 4.42 -12.36
CA ALA A 53 17.58 3.57 -11.22
C ALA A 53 18.59 2.42 -11.06
N ALA A 54 18.90 2.06 -9.81
CA ALA A 54 19.69 0.86 -9.52
C ALA A 54 18.98 -0.42 -10.03
N PRO A 55 19.67 -1.57 -10.18
CA PRO A 55 19.03 -2.84 -10.51
C PRO A 55 17.81 -3.15 -9.63
N VAL A 56 16.84 -3.86 -10.20
CA VAL A 56 15.58 -4.21 -9.53
C VAL A 56 15.87 -5.09 -8.30
N LYS A 57 15.47 -4.60 -7.13
CA LYS A 57 15.51 -5.32 -5.86
C LYS A 57 14.38 -4.81 -4.96
N VAL A 58 13.97 -5.60 -3.98
CA VAL A 58 13.02 -5.14 -2.96
C VAL A 58 13.63 -3.97 -2.19
N VAL A 59 12.91 -2.84 -2.14
CA VAL A 59 13.32 -1.62 -1.43
C VAL A 59 12.50 -1.38 -0.16
N TRP A 60 11.30 -1.95 -0.08
CA TRP A 60 10.42 -1.87 1.08
C TRP A 60 9.55 -3.11 1.20
N ALA A 61 9.33 -3.56 2.44
CA ALA A 61 8.37 -4.60 2.76
C ALA A 61 7.73 -4.35 4.13
N ARG A 62 6.46 -4.73 4.27
CA ARG A 62 5.75 -4.79 5.55
C ARG A 62 4.66 -5.85 5.47
N GLY A 63 4.68 -6.81 6.40
CA GLY A 63 3.73 -7.92 6.36
C GLY A 63 3.90 -8.71 5.06
N PRO A 64 2.82 -9.04 4.33
CA PRO A 64 2.89 -9.78 3.07
C PRO A 64 3.22 -8.91 1.85
N VAL A 65 3.32 -7.58 2.02
CA VAL A 65 3.49 -6.64 0.91
C VAL A 65 4.94 -6.21 0.76
N MET A 66 5.43 -6.24 -0.49
CA MET A 66 6.75 -5.77 -0.87
C MET A 66 6.69 -4.91 -2.14
N THR A 67 7.65 -4.00 -2.28
CA THR A 67 7.83 -3.22 -3.52
C THR A 67 9.31 -3.06 -3.85
N GLU A 68 9.58 -2.97 -5.14
CA GLU A 68 10.90 -2.75 -5.75
C GLU A 68 11.13 -1.27 -6.09
N ALA A 69 10.13 -0.42 -5.83
CA ALA A 69 10.23 1.03 -5.95
C ALA A 69 9.79 1.71 -4.66
N CYS A 70 10.17 2.96 -4.48
CA CYS A 70 9.80 3.74 -3.30
C CYS A 70 8.29 3.62 -3.04
N PRO A 71 7.81 3.25 -1.83
CA PRO A 71 6.40 3.11 -1.54
C PRO A 71 5.65 4.42 -1.79
N ARG A 72 6.26 5.59 -1.54
CA ARG A 72 5.67 6.90 -1.89
C ARG A 72 5.44 7.11 -3.38
N THR A 73 6.23 6.46 -4.23
CA THR A 73 6.04 6.49 -5.70
C THR A 73 4.94 5.53 -6.14
N GLU A 74 4.81 4.39 -5.46
CA GLU A 74 3.75 3.41 -5.76
C GLU A 74 2.35 3.91 -5.34
N ILE A 75 2.29 4.69 -4.26
CA ILE A 75 1.04 5.25 -3.76
C ILE A 75 0.53 6.32 -4.73
N THR A 76 -0.68 6.10 -5.23
CA THR A 76 -1.37 7.03 -6.13
C THR A 76 -2.41 7.86 -5.38
N ALA A 77 -2.85 8.97 -5.97
CA ALA A 77 -3.97 9.76 -5.43
C ALA A 77 -5.24 8.91 -5.26
N ALA A 78 -5.52 7.99 -6.20
CA ALA A 78 -6.65 7.07 -6.08
C ALA A 78 -6.51 6.12 -4.89
N SER A 79 -5.31 5.55 -4.68
CA SER A 79 -5.04 4.71 -3.51
C SER A 79 -5.26 5.47 -2.20
N GLN A 80 -4.81 6.72 -2.13
CA GLN A 80 -5.01 7.59 -0.97
C GLN A 80 -6.49 7.88 -0.72
N ALA A 81 -7.25 8.23 -1.77
CA ALA A 81 -8.69 8.48 -1.67
C ALA A 81 -9.46 7.24 -1.18
N TRP A 82 -9.10 6.03 -1.65
CA TRP A 82 -9.72 4.80 -1.16
C TRP A 82 -9.38 4.48 0.29
N LEU A 83 -8.17 4.82 0.77
CA LEU A 83 -7.84 4.68 2.20
C LEU A 83 -8.69 5.60 3.06
N GLU A 84 -8.89 6.84 2.64
CA GLU A 84 -9.74 7.81 3.34
C GLU A 84 -11.21 7.37 3.34
N MET A 85 -11.71 6.95 2.18
CA MET A 85 -13.07 6.40 2.05
C MET A 85 -13.26 5.17 2.93
N PHE A 86 -12.31 4.24 2.93
CA PHE A 86 -12.35 3.05 3.79
C PHE A 86 -12.35 3.42 5.28
N ALA A 87 -11.52 4.38 5.70
CA ALA A 87 -11.51 4.83 7.09
C ALA A 87 -12.88 5.40 7.53
N VAL A 88 -13.54 6.18 6.67
CA VAL A 88 -14.90 6.68 6.92
C VAL A 88 -15.90 5.53 6.95
N TRP A 89 -15.86 4.64 5.96
CA TRP A 89 -16.75 3.48 5.84
C TRP A 89 -16.66 2.57 7.08
N LYS A 90 -15.44 2.24 7.55
CA LYS A 90 -15.24 1.47 8.78
C LYS A 90 -15.78 2.18 10.01
N ARG A 91 -15.58 3.51 10.11
CA ARG A 91 -16.06 4.30 11.25
C ARG A 91 -17.59 4.35 11.33
N LEU A 92 -18.27 4.28 10.20
CA LEU A 92 -19.74 4.24 10.12
C LEU A 92 -20.33 2.83 10.32
N GLY A 93 -19.50 1.83 10.65
CA GLY A 93 -19.94 0.45 10.86
C GLY A 93 -19.95 -0.41 9.59
N GLY A 94 -19.36 0.08 8.51
CA GLY A 94 -19.43 -0.55 7.18
C GLY A 94 -20.69 -0.17 6.42
N GLY A 95 -21.01 -0.94 5.38
CA GLY A 95 -22.14 -0.69 4.49
C GLY A 95 -22.17 -1.67 3.33
N ASP A 96 -23.24 -1.65 2.56
CA ASP A 96 -23.41 -2.55 1.43
C ASP A 96 -22.52 -2.11 0.24
N LEU A 97 -21.55 -2.96 -0.12
CA LEU A 97 -20.65 -2.72 -1.26
C LEU A 97 -21.40 -2.63 -2.58
N TRP A 98 -22.57 -3.27 -2.72
CA TRP A 98 -23.37 -3.24 -3.95
C TRP A 98 -23.96 -1.86 -4.26
N THR A 99 -23.97 -0.96 -3.27
CA THR A 99 -24.42 0.43 -3.46
C THR A 99 -23.34 1.35 -4.02
N LEU A 100 -22.09 0.87 -4.09
CA LEU A 100 -20.93 1.64 -4.56
C LEU A 100 -20.67 1.41 -6.04
N ALA A 101 -19.94 2.34 -6.66
CA ALA A 101 -19.36 2.08 -7.98
C ALA A 101 -18.43 0.86 -7.90
N ALA A 102 -18.40 0.04 -8.96
CA ALA A 102 -17.67 -1.22 -8.96
C ALA A 102 -16.19 -1.08 -8.53
N LYS A 103 -15.51 -0.01 -8.95
CA LYS A 103 -14.12 0.26 -8.56
C LYS A 103 -13.94 0.56 -7.08
N ASP A 104 -14.91 1.25 -6.48
CA ASP A 104 -14.91 1.59 -5.07
C ASP A 104 -15.23 0.37 -4.21
N ALA A 105 -16.20 -0.44 -4.64
CA ALA A 105 -16.52 -1.72 -4.03
C ALA A 105 -15.31 -2.67 -4.02
N GLU A 106 -14.61 -2.79 -5.15
CA GLU A 106 -13.40 -3.60 -5.28
C GLU A 106 -12.27 -3.09 -4.36
N ALA A 107 -12.03 -1.77 -4.35
CA ALA A 107 -11.02 -1.18 -3.48
C ALA A 107 -11.32 -1.43 -1.99
N LEU A 108 -12.57 -1.24 -1.56
CA LEU A 108 -12.99 -1.50 -0.18
C LEU A 108 -12.89 -2.98 0.17
N ALA A 109 -13.26 -3.89 -0.73
CA ALA A 109 -13.10 -5.33 -0.51
C ALA A 109 -11.63 -5.71 -0.30
N VAL A 110 -10.71 -5.17 -1.11
CA VAL A 110 -9.26 -5.39 -0.93
C VAL A 110 -8.76 -4.83 0.41
N LEU A 111 -9.23 -3.64 0.82
CA LEU A 111 -8.83 -3.03 2.08
C LEU A 111 -9.39 -3.77 3.30
N GLU A 112 -10.62 -4.27 3.22
CA GLU A 112 -11.22 -5.09 4.28
C GLU A 112 -10.45 -6.41 4.46
N GLU A 113 -10.07 -7.06 3.35
CA GLU A 113 -9.23 -8.26 3.36
C GLU A 113 -7.90 -8.02 4.08
N GLU A 114 -7.16 -6.95 3.73
CA GLU A 114 -5.88 -6.64 4.36
C GLU A 114 -6.03 -6.16 5.82
N TRP A 115 -7.11 -5.44 6.14
CA TRP A 115 -7.43 -5.03 7.49
C TRP A 115 -7.65 -6.23 8.42
N GLU A 116 -8.43 -7.20 7.97
CA GLU A 116 -8.69 -8.42 8.74
C GLU A 116 -7.41 -9.24 8.95
N LYS A 117 -6.58 -9.41 7.90
CA LYS A 117 -5.26 -10.04 8.04
C LYS A 117 -4.37 -9.33 9.06
N GLU A 118 -4.32 -8.00 9.04
CA GLU A 118 -3.52 -7.24 10.00
C GLU A 118 -4.03 -7.43 11.43
N ARG A 119 -5.36 -7.41 11.63
CA ARG A 119 -5.97 -7.67 12.94
C ARG A 119 -5.59 -9.05 13.49
N GLN A 120 -5.77 -10.08 12.68
CA GLN A 120 -5.42 -11.46 13.06
C GLN A 120 -3.94 -11.59 13.42
N ASN A 121 -3.06 -10.95 12.64
CA ASN A 121 -1.62 -10.91 12.91
C ASN A 121 -1.29 -10.23 14.25
N VAL A 122 -1.97 -9.13 14.60
CA VAL A 122 -1.79 -8.45 15.88
C VAL A 122 -2.28 -9.32 17.04
N GLU A 123 -3.44 -9.95 16.90
CA GLU A 123 -4.00 -10.85 17.91
C GLU A 123 -3.09 -12.06 18.15
N GLN A 124 -2.57 -12.67 17.08
CA GLN A 124 -1.63 -13.79 17.17
C GLN A 124 -0.33 -13.37 17.88
N ARG A 125 0.26 -12.22 17.52
CA ARG A 125 1.47 -11.71 18.19
C ARG A 125 1.26 -11.46 19.67
N ARG A 126 0.10 -10.94 20.06
CA ARG A 126 -0.26 -10.73 21.46
C ARG A 126 -0.42 -12.04 22.23
N ARG A 127 -0.94 -13.09 21.58
CA ARG A 127 -1.03 -14.44 22.17
C ARG A 127 0.36 -15.02 22.42
N ASN A 128 1.21 -15.03 21.40
CA ASN A 128 2.57 -15.57 21.49
C ASN A 128 3.44 -14.83 22.53
N ALA A 129 3.16 -13.55 22.82
CA ALA A 129 3.90 -12.78 23.82
C ALA A 129 3.46 -13.05 25.27
N ARG A 130 2.39 -13.81 25.48
CA ARG A 130 1.87 -14.21 26.80
C ARG A 130 2.27 -15.62 27.21
N GLU A 131 2.84 -16.38 26.27
CA GLU A 131 3.41 -17.72 26.45
C GLU A 131 4.91 -17.60 26.73
#